data_AF-A0A6L9YM28-F1
#
_entry.id   AF-A0A6L9YM28-F1
#
_cell.length_a   1.000
_cell.length_b   1.000
_cell.length_c   1.000
_cell.angle_alpha   90.00
_cell.angle_beta   90.00
_cell.angle_gamma   90.00
#
_symmetry.space_group_name_H-M   'P 1'
#
loop_
_entity.id
_entity.type
_entity.pdbx_description
1 polymer ?
#
loop_
_entity_poly.entity_id
_entity_poly.type
_entity_poly.pdbx_seq_one_letter_code
_entity_poly.pdbx_strand_id
1 'polypeptide(L)'
;MSMTTINGNSTVRGTQGNDELTGGDGDDVLIGGFGTDTLTGGNGSDTFVLGLETTSPITDPFLADVITDFNAADNDKIGLTGGLSGEDILLDVFDSDGNGIVDATLVKFNNDILAVVQGTVDGQSASTLTDADFITVSDPILA
;
A
#
# COMPACT_ATOMS: atom_id res chain seq x y z
N MET A 1 -22.38 -0.80 -13.88
CA MET A 1 -21.45 0.34 -13.78
C MET A 1 -20.35 0.08 -14.79
N SER A 2 -20.03 1.05 -15.66
CA SER A 2 -18.98 0.88 -16.68
C SER A 2 -17.64 1.13 -16.00
N MET A 3 -16.83 0.09 -15.77
CA MET A 3 -15.42 0.28 -15.43
C MET A 3 -14.77 0.93 -16.65
N THR A 4 -14.40 2.20 -16.51
CA THR A 4 -13.54 2.85 -17.49
C THR A 4 -12.14 2.44 -17.08
N THR A 5 -11.54 1.48 -17.79
CA THR A 5 -10.11 1.23 -17.66
C THR A 5 -9.39 2.54 -17.90
N ILE A 6 -8.75 3.09 -16.88
CA ILE A 6 -7.86 4.24 -17.06
C ILE A 6 -6.66 3.67 -17.79
N ASN A 7 -6.40 4.19 -18.98
CA ASN A 7 -5.30 3.73 -19.83
C ASN A 7 -4.18 4.77 -19.75
N GLY A 8 -2.99 4.33 -19.36
CA GLY A 8 -1.77 5.13 -19.25
C GLY A 8 -1.50 5.62 -17.83
N ASN A 9 -0.23 5.92 -17.58
CA ASN A 9 0.32 6.34 -16.29
C ASN A 9 -0.45 7.53 -15.70
N SER A 10 -0.95 7.35 -14.49
CA SER A 10 -1.84 8.27 -13.79
C SER A 10 -1.37 8.49 -12.35
N THR A 11 -1.76 9.64 -11.79
CA THR A 11 -1.68 9.86 -10.34
C THR A 11 -3.11 9.87 -9.81
N VAL A 12 -3.46 8.83 -9.06
CA VAL A 12 -4.77 8.65 -8.45
C VAL A 12 -4.66 9.02 -6.98
N ARG A 13 -5.44 10.02 -6.56
CA ARG A 13 -5.42 10.52 -5.18
C ARG A 13 -6.82 10.49 -4.60
N GLY A 14 -6.96 9.85 -3.46
CA GLY A 14 -8.17 9.90 -2.65
C GLY A 14 -8.25 11.20 -1.86
N THR A 15 -9.15 11.22 -0.90
CA THR A 15 -9.56 12.44 -0.20
C THR A 15 -9.44 12.25 1.31
N GLN A 16 -10.44 12.72 2.04
CA GLN A 16 -10.61 12.36 3.44
C GLN A 16 -11.82 11.42 3.50
N GLY A 17 -11.67 10.30 4.19
CA GLY A 17 -12.65 9.24 4.26
C GLY A 17 -12.05 7.93 3.76
N ASN A 18 -12.89 6.91 3.64
CA ASN A 18 -12.47 5.62 3.13
C ASN A 18 -12.73 5.59 1.63
N ASP A 19 -11.67 5.64 0.83
CA ASP A 19 -11.70 5.70 -0.61
C ASP A 19 -11.32 4.34 -1.23
N GLU A 20 -11.95 4.00 -2.36
CA GLU A 20 -11.57 2.87 -3.21
C GLU A 20 -10.89 3.42 -4.46
N LEU A 21 -9.57 3.22 -4.59
CA LEU A 21 -8.76 3.75 -5.67
C LEU A 21 -8.25 2.62 -6.57
N THR A 22 -8.38 2.80 -7.88
CA THR A 22 -7.86 1.87 -8.89
C THR A 22 -7.04 2.64 -9.93
N GLY A 23 -5.78 2.24 -10.14
CA GLY A 23 -4.87 2.80 -11.13
C GLY A 23 -5.32 2.48 -12.56
N GLY A 24 -5.36 1.20 -12.91
CA GLY A 24 -5.81 0.73 -14.22
C GLY A 24 -4.69 0.06 -15.01
N ASP A 25 -4.52 0.42 -16.29
CA ASP A 25 -3.36 -0.01 -17.06
C ASP A 25 -2.36 1.16 -17.12
N GLY A 26 -1.07 0.90 -16.86
CA GLY A 26 0.00 1.90 -16.88
C GLY A 26 0.79 1.91 -15.58
N ASP A 27 1.86 2.71 -15.51
CA ASP A 27 2.61 2.87 -14.26
C ASP A 27 1.95 3.98 -13.44
N ASP A 28 1.15 3.60 -12.44
CA ASP A 28 0.31 4.53 -11.68
C ASP A 28 0.91 4.88 -10.31
N VAL A 29 0.55 6.05 -9.79
CA VAL A 29 0.87 6.47 -8.42
C VAL A 29 -0.44 6.61 -7.66
N LEU A 30 -0.62 5.79 -6.62
CA LEU A 30 -1.82 5.78 -5.79
C LEU A 30 -1.53 6.39 -4.43
N ILE A 31 -2.34 7.36 -4.03
CA ILE A 31 -2.25 8.07 -2.75
C ILE A 31 -3.64 8.01 -2.09
N GLY A 32 -3.80 7.23 -1.03
CA GLY A 32 -5.07 7.10 -0.28
C GLY A 32 -5.54 8.44 0.26
N GLY A 33 -4.73 9.05 1.13
CA GLY A 33 -5.12 10.25 1.84
C GLY A 33 -5.68 9.90 3.20
N PHE A 34 -6.41 10.81 3.85
CA PHE A 34 -6.80 10.55 5.24
C PHE A 34 -7.93 9.52 5.31
N GLY A 35 -7.67 8.32 5.82
CA GLY A 35 -8.75 7.38 6.14
C GLY A 35 -8.29 5.94 6.19
N THR A 36 -9.21 5.03 5.85
CA THR A 36 -8.91 3.62 5.62
C THR A 36 -9.21 3.35 4.16
N ASP A 37 -8.19 3.36 3.34
CA ASP A 37 -8.32 3.31 1.89
C ASP A 37 -8.06 1.91 1.32
N THR A 38 -8.66 1.62 0.17
CA THR A 38 -8.39 0.40 -0.60
C THR A 38 -7.74 0.78 -1.92
N LEU A 39 -6.50 0.34 -2.14
CA LEU A 39 -5.65 0.72 -3.25
C LEU A 39 -5.39 -0.49 -4.16
N THR A 40 -5.71 -0.37 -5.44
CA THR A 40 -5.50 -1.40 -6.47
C THR A 40 -4.70 -0.79 -7.62
N GLY A 41 -3.48 -1.24 -7.86
CA GLY A 41 -2.62 -0.71 -8.92
C GLY A 41 -3.18 -1.03 -10.30
N GLY A 42 -3.42 -2.32 -10.55
CA GLY A 42 -3.80 -2.85 -11.85
C GLY A 42 -2.59 -3.41 -12.59
N ASN A 43 -2.52 -3.16 -13.91
CA ASN A 43 -1.41 -3.65 -14.73
C ASN A 43 -0.37 -2.54 -14.91
N GLY A 44 0.88 -2.81 -14.55
CA GLY A 44 1.98 -1.87 -14.77
C GLY A 44 2.93 -1.87 -13.59
N SER A 45 3.89 -0.94 -13.58
CA SER A 45 4.75 -0.76 -12.41
C SER A 45 4.19 0.33 -11.50
N ASP A 46 3.42 -0.05 -10.51
CA ASP A 46 2.64 0.90 -9.69
C ASP A 46 3.39 1.34 -8.44
N THR A 47 3.06 2.53 -7.93
CA THR A 47 3.58 3.06 -6.67
C THR A 47 2.46 3.40 -5.71
N PHE A 48 2.39 2.65 -4.61
CA PHE A 48 1.45 2.88 -3.51
C PHE A 48 2.10 3.77 -2.46
N VAL A 49 1.66 5.02 -2.34
CA VAL A 49 2.28 6.00 -1.44
C VAL A 49 1.63 5.93 -0.07
N LEU A 50 2.43 5.56 0.93
CA LEU A 50 2.06 5.48 2.33
C LEU A 50 2.77 6.57 3.14
N GLY A 51 2.05 7.14 4.09
CA GLY A 51 2.58 8.14 5.01
C GLY A 51 1.99 8.02 6.40
N LEU A 52 2.41 8.91 7.28
CA LEU A 52 1.74 9.09 8.57
C LEU A 52 0.49 9.92 8.35
N GLU A 53 -0.65 9.27 8.28
CA GLU A 53 -1.92 9.90 7.94
C GLU A 53 -2.72 10.31 9.18
N THR A 54 -2.29 9.94 10.38
CA THR A 54 -3.01 10.29 11.60
C THR A 54 -2.06 10.84 12.66
N THR A 55 -2.61 11.58 13.61
CA THR A 55 -1.87 12.05 14.79
C THR A 55 -1.73 10.96 15.86
N SER A 56 -2.29 9.78 15.64
CA SER A 56 -2.37 8.71 16.64
C SER A 56 -2.21 7.36 15.97
N PRO A 57 -1.24 6.53 16.38
CA PRO A 57 -0.93 5.29 15.68
C PRO A 57 -2.16 4.40 15.47
N ILE A 58 -2.33 3.92 14.24
CA ILE A 58 -3.23 2.84 13.89
C ILE A 58 -2.61 1.54 14.39
N THR A 59 -3.28 0.89 15.33
CA THR A 59 -2.82 -0.39 15.91
C THR A 59 -3.71 -1.57 15.52
N ASP A 60 -4.84 -1.29 14.88
CA ASP A 60 -5.77 -2.29 14.34
C ASP A 60 -5.56 -2.39 12.83
N PRO A 61 -5.10 -3.53 12.30
CA PRO A 61 -4.90 -3.71 10.85
C PRO A 61 -6.13 -3.39 10.01
N PHE A 62 -7.35 -3.56 10.55
CA PHE A 62 -8.59 -3.30 9.82
C PHE A 62 -8.93 -1.80 9.68
N LEU A 63 -8.15 -0.93 10.30
CA LEU A 63 -8.27 0.53 10.19
C LEU A 63 -7.14 1.15 9.36
N ALA A 64 -6.15 0.36 8.94
CA ALA A 64 -5.08 0.80 8.05
C ALA A 64 -5.49 0.64 6.59
N ASP A 65 -4.79 1.34 5.71
CA ASP A 65 -4.95 1.17 4.26
C ASP A 65 -4.71 -0.27 3.83
N VAL A 66 -5.35 -0.67 2.74
CA VAL A 66 -5.25 -1.99 2.15
C VAL A 66 -4.77 -1.88 0.72
N ILE A 67 -3.62 -2.47 0.42
CA ILE A 67 -3.13 -2.67 -0.95
C ILE A 67 -3.52 -4.09 -1.38
N THR A 68 -4.26 -4.20 -2.48
CA THR A 68 -4.97 -5.46 -2.83
C THR A 68 -4.26 -6.33 -3.85
N ASP A 69 -3.37 -5.78 -4.66
CA ASP A 69 -2.80 -6.46 -5.84
C ASP A 69 -1.29 -6.25 -6.04
N PHE A 70 -0.57 -5.84 -5.00
CA PHE A 70 0.87 -5.60 -5.07
C PHE A 70 1.63 -6.77 -5.72
N ASN A 71 2.37 -6.47 -6.77
CA ASN A 71 3.16 -7.44 -7.52
C ASN A 71 4.61 -6.95 -7.75
N ALA A 72 5.54 -7.45 -6.93
CA ALA A 72 6.96 -7.18 -7.10
C ALA A 72 7.52 -7.63 -8.48
N ALA A 73 6.89 -8.61 -9.15
CA ALA A 73 7.32 -9.07 -10.47
C ALA A 73 6.98 -8.05 -11.58
N ASP A 74 5.93 -7.26 -11.39
CA ASP A 74 5.56 -6.14 -12.27
C ASP A 74 6.29 -4.84 -11.87
N ASN A 75 7.18 -4.94 -10.87
CA ASN A 75 8.05 -3.89 -10.37
C ASN A 75 7.30 -2.79 -9.60
N ASP A 76 6.22 -3.17 -8.93
CA ASP A 76 5.50 -2.33 -7.97
C ASP A 76 6.39 -1.88 -6.82
N LYS A 77 6.05 -0.72 -6.26
CA LYS A 77 6.75 -0.09 -5.14
C LYS A 77 5.80 0.44 -4.08
N ILE A 78 6.25 0.37 -2.84
CA ILE A 78 5.65 1.05 -1.71
C ILE A 78 6.46 2.32 -1.46
N GLY A 79 5.82 3.45 -1.76
CA GLY A 79 6.41 4.77 -1.60
C GLY A 79 6.22 5.31 -0.19
N LEU A 80 7.30 5.62 0.51
CA LEU A 80 7.25 6.14 1.88
C LEU A 80 7.43 7.67 1.87
N THR A 81 6.50 8.40 2.48
CA THR A 81 6.58 9.86 2.65
C THR A 81 6.70 10.26 4.13
N GLY A 82 6.73 11.57 4.41
CA GLY A 82 6.78 12.10 5.78
C GLY A 82 8.15 11.93 6.45
N GLY A 83 9.21 11.72 5.65
CA GLY A 83 10.56 11.46 6.15
C GLY A 83 10.82 10.01 6.57
N LEU A 84 9.86 9.10 6.32
CA LEU A 84 10.05 7.66 6.49
C LEU A 84 11.01 7.10 5.44
N SER A 85 11.77 6.09 5.84
CA SER A 85 12.63 5.30 4.95
C SER A 85 12.39 3.80 5.14
N GLY A 86 12.83 2.99 4.17
CA GLY A 86 12.66 1.53 4.26
C GLY A 86 13.29 0.92 5.51
N GLU A 87 14.38 1.51 6.01
CA GLU A 87 15.06 1.09 7.24
C GLU A 87 14.22 1.32 8.51
N ASP A 88 13.23 2.22 8.44
CA ASP A 88 12.32 2.53 9.54
C ASP A 88 11.12 1.55 9.58
N ILE A 89 10.96 0.74 8.54
CA ILE A 89 9.80 -0.14 8.36
C ILE A 89 10.02 -1.48 9.06
N LEU A 90 9.00 -1.91 9.79
CA LEU A 90 8.88 -3.25 10.32
C LEU A 90 7.79 -3.99 9.55
N LEU A 91 8.05 -5.24 9.21
CA LEU A 91 7.11 -6.13 8.54
C LEU A 91 6.63 -7.21 9.49
N ASP A 92 5.33 -7.48 9.46
CA ASP A 92 4.71 -8.59 10.19
C ASP A 92 3.69 -9.27 9.30
N VAL A 93 3.45 -10.57 9.47
CA VAL A 93 2.47 -11.30 8.67
C VAL A 93 1.11 -11.30 9.36
N PHE A 94 0.05 -11.21 8.57
CA PHE A 94 -1.32 -11.07 9.03
C PHE A 94 -2.27 -11.95 8.22
N ASP A 95 -3.26 -12.52 8.90
CA ASP A 95 -4.37 -13.26 8.30
C ASP A 95 -5.50 -12.27 8.05
N SER A 96 -5.60 -11.80 6.80
CA SER A 96 -6.46 -10.66 6.45
C SER A 96 -7.93 -11.02 6.35
N ASP A 97 -8.26 -12.28 6.08
CA ASP A 97 -9.64 -12.77 5.96
C ASP A 97 -10.10 -13.62 7.15
N GLY A 98 -9.20 -13.95 8.08
CA GLY A 98 -9.47 -14.72 9.29
C GLY A 98 -9.66 -16.21 9.04
N ASN A 99 -9.18 -16.75 7.91
CA ASN A 99 -9.34 -18.15 7.55
C ASN A 99 -8.33 -19.09 8.27
N GLY A 100 -7.39 -18.53 9.03
CA GLY A 100 -6.33 -19.23 9.74
C GLY A 100 -5.00 -19.35 8.98
N ILE A 101 -4.90 -18.73 7.80
CA ILE A 101 -3.69 -18.68 6.97
C ILE A 101 -3.29 -17.22 6.81
N VAL A 102 -2.04 -16.90 7.13
CA VAL A 102 -1.50 -15.57 6.87
C VAL A 102 -1.33 -15.37 5.36
N ASP A 103 -1.90 -14.29 4.85
CA ASP A 103 -1.95 -13.97 3.43
C ASP A 103 -1.61 -12.50 3.13
N ALA A 104 -1.37 -11.69 4.16
CA ALA A 104 -0.99 -10.30 4.03
C ALA A 104 0.25 -9.96 4.87
N THR A 105 0.94 -8.89 4.48
CA THR A 105 1.99 -8.26 5.28
C THR A 105 1.54 -6.91 5.81
N LEU A 106 1.73 -6.67 7.09
CA LEU A 106 1.61 -5.36 7.71
C LEU A 106 2.89 -4.56 7.47
N VAL A 107 2.76 -3.38 6.90
CA VAL A 107 3.83 -2.37 6.80
C VAL A 107 3.70 -1.43 7.97
N LYS A 108 4.71 -1.38 8.85
CA LYS A 108 4.61 -0.70 10.13
C LYS A 108 5.76 0.27 10.34
N PHE A 109 5.47 1.39 11.00
CA PHE A 109 6.49 2.29 11.54
C PHE A 109 6.28 2.45 13.04
N ASN A 110 7.27 2.05 13.85
CA ASN A 110 7.12 1.93 15.30
C ASN A 110 5.90 1.05 15.68
N ASN A 111 4.88 1.68 16.27
CA ASN A 111 3.65 1.02 16.70
C ASN A 111 2.45 1.36 15.80
N ASP A 112 2.71 2.07 14.70
CA ASP A 112 1.73 2.50 13.70
C ASP A 112 1.73 1.53 12.52
N ILE A 113 0.55 1.13 12.06
CA ILE A 113 0.36 0.31 10.88
C ILE A 113 0.04 1.27 9.74
N LEU A 114 0.94 1.34 8.76
CA LEU A 114 0.78 2.20 7.59
C LEU A 114 -0.14 1.55 6.56
N ALA A 115 0.00 0.24 6.34
CA ALA A 115 -0.87 -0.50 5.44
C ALA A 115 -0.86 -2.01 5.71
N VAL A 116 -1.88 -2.68 5.19
CA VAL A 116 -1.99 -4.12 4.97
C VAL A 116 -1.79 -4.39 3.48
N VAL A 117 -0.77 -5.15 3.13
CA VAL A 117 -0.48 -5.53 1.74
C VAL A 117 -0.88 -6.98 1.54
N GLN A 118 -1.92 -7.21 0.74
CA GLN A 118 -2.47 -8.54 0.51
C GLN A 118 -1.63 -9.33 -0.50
N GLY A 119 -1.65 -10.65 -0.37
CA GLY A 119 -0.96 -11.56 -1.29
C GLY A 119 0.56 -11.59 -1.14
N THR A 120 1.13 -10.90 -0.15
CA THR A 120 2.59 -10.78 0.03
C THR A 120 3.16 -11.71 1.09
N VAL A 121 2.63 -12.93 1.18
CA VAL A 121 3.11 -13.97 2.10
C VAL A 121 3.46 -15.23 1.31
N ASP A 122 4.64 -15.78 1.57
CA ASP A 122 5.14 -16.99 0.91
C ASP A 122 4.53 -18.28 1.49
N GLY A 123 4.82 -19.42 0.86
CA GLY A 123 4.35 -20.73 1.33
C GLY A 123 4.89 -21.17 2.69
N GLN A 124 5.73 -20.37 3.34
CA GLN A 124 6.32 -20.61 4.67
C GLN A 124 5.85 -19.59 5.71
N SER A 125 4.81 -18.79 5.39
CA SER A 125 4.30 -17.75 6.29
C SER A 125 5.27 -16.60 6.55
N ALA A 126 6.19 -16.33 5.62
CA ALA A 126 7.06 -15.16 5.66
C ALA A 126 6.60 -14.10 4.65
N SER A 127 6.80 -12.83 4.96
CA SER A 127 6.55 -11.76 3.99
C SER A 127 7.43 -11.95 2.75
N THR A 128 6.86 -11.72 1.57
CA THR A 128 7.60 -11.61 0.31
C THR A 128 8.12 -10.20 0.06
N LEU A 129 7.70 -9.21 0.86
CA LEU A 129 8.21 -7.85 0.79
C LEU A 129 9.65 -7.80 1.33
N THR A 130 10.46 -7.00 0.65
CA THR A 130 11.87 -6.78 0.94
C THR A 130 12.20 -5.30 0.89
N ASP A 131 13.40 -4.92 1.34
CA ASP A 131 13.86 -3.53 1.27
C ASP A 131 13.84 -2.96 -0.16
N ALA A 132 13.93 -3.82 -1.18
CA ALA A 132 13.89 -3.42 -2.59
C ALA A 132 12.49 -2.97 -3.05
N ASP A 133 11.45 -3.29 -2.29
CA ASP A 133 10.06 -2.94 -2.58
C ASP A 133 9.70 -1.55 -2.04
N PHE A 134 10.53 -0.98 -1.15
CA PHE A 134 10.33 0.32 -0.56
C PHE A 134 11.17 1.39 -1.25
N ILE A 135 10.56 2.53 -1.53
CA ILE A 135 11.24 3.74 -2.02
C ILE A 135 10.85 4.92 -1.15
N THR A 136 11.73 5.92 -1.05
CA THR A 136 11.34 7.20 -0.45
C THR A 136 10.73 8.10 -1.52
N VAL A 137 9.56 8.62 -1.23
CA VAL A 137 8.82 9.53 -2.09
C VAL A 137 9.02 10.93 -1.55
N SER A 138 9.46 11.84 -2.43
CA SER A 138 9.63 13.24 -2.06
C SER A 138 8.34 14.03 -2.31
N ASP A 139 8.20 15.16 -1.61
CA ASP A 139 7.05 16.07 -1.69
C ASP A 139 6.56 16.48 -3.10
N PRO A 140 7.36 16.55 -4.20
CA PRO A 140 6.82 16.90 -5.51
C PRO A 140 5.83 15.89 -6.09
N ILE A 141 5.76 14.66 -5.56
CA ILE A 141 4.71 13.67 -5.92
C ILE A 141 3.39 13.96 -5.18
N LEU A 142 3.43 14.75 -4.10
CA LEU A 142 2.28 15.10 -3.25
C LEU A 142 1.70 16.49 -3.54
N ALA A 143 2.36 17.29 -4.41
CA ALA A 143 2.05 18.70 -4.71
C ALA A 143 1.10 18.89 -5.89
#